data_AF-A0A847YS60-F1
#
_entry.id   AF-A0A847YS60-F1
#
_cell.length_a   1.000
_cell.length_b   1.000
_cell.length_c   1.000
_cell.angle_alpha   90.00
_cell.angle_beta   90.00
_cell.angle_gamma   90.00
#
_symmetry.space_group_name_H-M   'P 1'
#
loop_
_entity.id
_entity.type
_entity.pdbx_description
1 polymer ?
#
loop_
_entity_poly.entity_id
_entity_poly.type
_entity_poly.pdbx_seq_one_letter_code
_entity_poly.pdbx_strand_id
1 'polypeptide(L)'
;QYEDQIRNTLAPTAYLWDQVNQVTAEVLSTIDTLEKYKQQAGSIDAYLAKFQDVNYYRSSPCFGPNGCTEEQMQALRQSQTAGSQAQKWANDAAIKGIELQQKQLKQDADNLVKLQGSVESADGRMQAIQLANQLASEQAAQLMQIRSLLLAQQAAEVDRLQADANKDAMAKAAHEQAIRGQFEKSDRIVW
;
A
#
# COMPACT_ATOMS: atom_id res chain seq x y z
N GLN A 1 -2.96 -38.52 32.73
CA GLN A 1 -2.39 -37.22 33.16
C GLN A 1 -1.04 -36.92 32.51
N TYR A 2 0.04 -37.68 32.77
CA TYR A 2 1.35 -37.43 32.12
C TYR A 2 1.34 -37.81 30.62
N GLU A 3 0.64 -38.90 30.26
CA GLU A 3 0.48 -39.35 28.87
C GLU A 3 -0.39 -38.39 28.03
N ASP A 4 -1.40 -37.78 28.65
CA ASP A 4 -2.23 -36.73 28.04
C ASP A 4 -1.45 -35.43 27.82
N GLN A 5 -0.51 -35.11 28.70
CA GLN A 5 0.36 -33.94 28.55
C GLN A 5 1.33 -34.13 27.39
N ILE A 6 1.89 -35.33 27.21
CA ILE A 6 2.79 -35.65 26.09
C ILE A 6 2.03 -35.72 24.76
N ARG A 7 0.83 -36.30 24.71
CA ARG A 7 -0.03 -36.25 23.50
C ARG A 7 -0.49 -34.83 23.16
N ASN A 8 -0.74 -33.97 24.15
CA ASN A 8 -1.14 -32.57 23.93
C ASN A 8 0.01 -31.64 23.47
N THR A 9 1.27 -32.07 23.59
CA THR A 9 2.44 -31.27 23.19
C THR A 9 3.04 -31.68 21.84
N LEU A 10 2.60 -32.79 21.26
CA LEU A 10 3.24 -33.40 20.07
C LEU A 10 2.60 -33.06 18.72
N ALA A 11 1.55 -32.23 18.66
CA ALA A 11 0.99 -31.78 17.39
C ALA A 11 0.97 -30.25 17.23
N PRO A 12 2.11 -29.61 16.92
CA PRO A 12 2.08 -28.28 16.36
C PRO A 12 2.94 -28.22 15.10
N THR A 13 2.35 -28.35 13.89
CA THR A 13 3.10 -27.99 12.69
C THR A 13 2.22 -27.44 11.57
N ALA A 14 1.33 -28.22 10.96
CA ALA A 14 0.71 -27.80 9.68
C ALA A 14 -0.04 -26.45 9.73
N TYR A 15 -0.86 -26.23 10.75
CA TYR A 15 -1.67 -25.02 10.87
C TYR A 15 -0.84 -23.74 11.09
N LEU A 16 0.17 -23.83 11.96
CA LEU A 16 1.10 -22.72 12.23
C LEU A 16 1.91 -22.37 10.97
N TRP A 17 2.26 -23.35 10.15
CA TRP A 17 2.95 -23.14 8.88
C TRP A 17 2.08 -22.41 7.85
N ASP A 18 0.82 -22.80 7.68
CA ASP A 18 -0.09 -22.14 6.74
C ASP A 18 -0.32 -20.67 7.11
N GLN A 19 -0.43 -20.37 8.41
CA GLN A 19 -0.61 -19.01 8.90
C GLN A 19 0.64 -18.13 8.72
N VAL A 20 1.82 -18.68 9.00
CA VAL A 20 3.10 -18.01 8.71
C VAL A 20 3.23 -17.75 7.21
N ASN A 21 2.84 -18.69 6.36
CA ASN A 21 2.89 -18.53 4.90
C ASN A 21 1.98 -17.39 4.42
N GLN A 22 0.78 -17.23 4.99
CA GLN A 22 -0.13 -16.15 4.62
C GLN A 22 0.39 -14.77 5.03
N VAL A 23 0.81 -14.60 6.29
CA VAL A 23 1.41 -13.35 6.77
C VAL A 23 2.66 -13.01 5.95
N THR A 24 3.46 -14.03 5.61
CA THR A 24 4.62 -13.86 4.73
C THR A 24 4.20 -13.36 3.34
N ALA A 25 3.14 -13.90 2.75
CA ALA A 25 2.65 -13.44 1.44
C ALA A 25 2.22 -11.96 1.46
N GLU A 26 1.60 -11.49 2.55
CA GLU A 26 1.23 -10.08 2.70
C GLU A 26 2.45 -9.16 2.81
N VAL A 27 3.42 -9.53 3.65
CA VAL A 27 4.69 -8.79 3.77
C VAL A 27 5.42 -8.74 2.44
N LEU A 28 5.45 -9.86 1.71
CA LEU A 28 6.02 -9.93 0.37
C LEU A 28 5.30 -9.00 -0.62
N SER A 29 3.98 -8.85 -0.53
CA SER A 29 3.25 -7.92 -1.43
C SER A 29 3.64 -6.44 -1.22
N THR A 30 3.97 -6.05 0.02
CA THR A 30 4.47 -4.71 0.34
C THR A 30 5.89 -4.53 -0.19
N ILE A 31 6.75 -5.54 -0.01
CA ILE A 31 8.12 -5.55 -0.55
C ILE A 31 8.10 -5.47 -2.08
N ASP A 32 7.23 -6.23 -2.74
CA ASP A 32 7.06 -6.21 -4.20
C ASP A 32 6.67 -4.83 -4.72
N THR A 33 5.89 -4.06 -3.94
CA THR A 33 5.51 -2.70 -4.32
C THR A 33 6.73 -1.77 -4.31
N LEU A 34 7.56 -1.84 -3.27
CA LEU A 34 8.82 -1.10 -3.21
C LEU A 34 9.80 -1.54 -4.30
N GLU A 35 9.85 -2.83 -4.59
CA GLU A 35 10.70 -3.38 -5.62
C GLU A 35 10.26 -2.92 -7.02
N LYS A 36 8.95 -2.81 -7.29
CA LYS A 36 8.45 -2.19 -8.52
C LYS A 36 8.88 -0.73 -8.66
N TYR A 37 8.87 0.04 -7.57
CA TYR A 37 9.39 1.42 -7.58
C TYR A 37 10.87 1.45 -7.96
N LYS A 38 11.68 0.58 -7.35
CA LYS A 38 13.11 0.46 -7.66
C LYS A 38 13.35 0.02 -9.10
N GLN A 39 12.68 -1.02 -9.58
CA GLN A 39 12.86 -1.52 -10.95
C GLN A 39 12.57 -0.46 -12.01
N GLN A 40 11.60 0.43 -11.76
CA GLN A 40 11.28 1.52 -12.67
C GLN A 40 12.24 2.71 -12.63
N ALA A 41 13.04 2.86 -11.59
CA ALA A 41 13.85 4.07 -11.38
C ALA A 41 15.32 3.79 -11.05
N GLY A 42 15.72 2.53 -10.88
CA GLY A 42 17.03 2.10 -10.39
C GLY A 42 17.15 2.13 -8.87
N SER A 43 16.51 3.08 -8.20
CA SER A 43 16.47 3.18 -6.74
C SER A 43 15.18 3.84 -6.24
N ILE A 44 14.90 3.72 -4.94
CA ILE A 44 13.79 4.47 -4.32
C ILE A 44 14.04 5.97 -4.41
N ASP A 45 15.26 6.44 -4.18
CA ASP A 45 15.57 7.88 -4.26
C ASP A 45 15.34 8.43 -5.67
N ALA A 46 15.72 7.67 -6.69
CA ALA A 46 15.46 8.04 -8.09
C ALA A 46 13.96 8.01 -8.43
N TYR A 47 13.18 7.13 -7.79
CA TYR A 47 11.73 7.12 -7.93
C TYR A 47 11.10 8.35 -7.28
N LEU A 48 11.48 8.66 -6.04
CA LEU A 48 10.99 9.82 -5.29
C LEU A 48 11.37 11.14 -5.97
N ALA A 49 12.54 11.20 -6.62
CA ALA A 49 12.97 12.35 -7.41
C ALA A 49 12.07 12.64 -8.63
N LYS A 50 11.15 11.75 -9.01
CA LYS A 50 10.14 12.03 -10.03
C LYS A 50 9.07 13.01 -9.53
N PHE A 51 8.92 13.19 -8.22
CA PHE A 51 8.01 14.14 -7.61
C PHE A 51 8.79 15.34 -7.10
N GLN A 52 8.29 16.53 -7.39
CA GLN A 52 9.02 17.77 -7.20
C GLN A 52 8.15 18.79 -6.48
N ASP A 53 8.81 19.78 -5.89
CA ASP A 53 8.16 20.88 -5.18
C ASP A 53 7.95 22.12 -6.06
N VAL A 54 7.32 23.14 -5.47
CA VAL A 54 7.01 24.39 -6.18
C VAL A 54 8.27 25.16 -6.60
N ASN A 55 9.37 25.07 -5.85
CA ASN A 55 10.60 25.79 -6.17
C ASN A 55 11.30 25.18 -7.37
N TYR A 56 11.31 23.84 -7.45
CA TYR A 56 11.75 23.13 -8.65
C TYR A 56 10.96 23.61 -9.88
N TYR A 57 9.61 23.58 -9.83
CA TYR A 57 8.79 23.99 -10.96
C TYR A 57 8.89 25.48 -11.31
N ARG A 58 9.03 26.37 -10.33
CA ARG A 58 9.30 27.80 -10.56
C ARG A 58 10.59 28.02 -11.35
N SER A 59 11.61 27.22 -11.08
CA SER A 59 12.91 27.28 -11.78
C SER A 59 12.92 26.54 -13.12
N SER A 60 11.88 25.76 -13.40
CA SER A 60 11.80 24.95 -14.61
C SER A 60 11.44 25.81 -15.83
N PRO A 61 12.16 25.66 -16.96
CA PRO A 61 11.83 26.37 -18.19
C PRO A 61 10.43 26.05 -18.72
N CYS A 62 9.84 24.90 -18.33
CA CYS A 62 8.45 24.55 -18.68
C CYS A 62 7.43 25.61 -18.24
N PHE A 63 7.72 26.32 -17.15
CA PHE A 63 6.87 27.39 -16.64
C PHE A 63 7.50 28.77 -16.94
N GLY A 64 8.54 28.84 -17.78
CA GLY A 64 9.14 30.09 -18.23
C GLY A 64 8.52 30.62 -19.53
N PRO A 65 8.88 31.84 -19.95
CA PRO A 65 8.32 32.48 -21.14
C PRO A 65 8.65 31.76 -22.46
N ASN A 66 9.72 30.97 -22.48
CA ASN A 66 10.19 30.25 -23.67
C ASN A 66 9.62 28.82 -23.78
N GLY A 67 8.85 28.36 -22.79
CA GLY A 67 8.33 27.00 -22.72
C GLY A 67 9.40 25.94 -22.42
N CYS A 68 8.95 24.68 -22.43
CA CYS A 68 9.77 23.50 -22.14
C CYS A 68 10.50 22.96 -23.37
N THR A 69 11.68 22.36 -23.15
CA THR A 69 12.24 21.41 -24.13
C THR A 69 11.45 20.09 -24.11
N GLU A 70 11.63 19.25 -25.13
CA GLU A 70 10.96 17.94 -25.19
C GLU A 70 11.34 17.06 -23.98
N GLU A 71 12.60 17.09 -23.55
CA GLU A 71 13.08 16.32 -22.40
C GLU A 71 12.42 16.77 -21.10
N GLN A 72 12.25 18.09 -20.92
CA GLN A 72 11.61 18.64 -19.73
C GLN A 72 10.11 18.37 -19.72
N MET A 73 9.46 18.44 -20.88
CA MET A 73 8.07 18.02 -21.04
C MET A 73 7.91 16.53 -20.73
N GLN A 74 8.87 15.70 -21.16
CA GLN A 74 8.89 14.28 -20.84
C GLN A 74 9.06 14.05 -19.34
N ALA A 75 9.93 14.78 -18.65
CA ALA A 75 10.09 14.68 -17.19
C ALA A 75 8.79 15.01 -16.44
N LEU A 76 8.04 16.04 -16.87
CA LEU A 76 6.71 16.34 -16.33
C LEU A 76 5.71 15.20 -16.55
N ARG A 77 5.67 14.64 -17.76
CA ARG A 77 4.81 13.48 -18.07
C ARG A 77 5.19 12.25 -17.26
N GLN A 78 6.48 12.00 -17.07
CA GLN A 78 7.00 10.91 -16.24
C GLN A 78 6.60 11.08 -14.77
N SER A 79 6.63 12.30 -14.23
CA SER A 79 6.18 12.61 -12.88
C SER A 79 4.69 12.28 -12.68
N GLN A 80 3.83 12.71 -13.61
CA GLN A 80 2.40 12.40 -13.57
C GLN A 80 2.12 10.89 -13.72
N THR A 81 2.85 10.24 -14.64
CA THR A 81 2.75 8.80 -14.87
C THR A 81 3.19 8.01 -13.65
N ALA A 82 4.30 8.42 -13.01
CA ALA A 82 4.81 7.80 -11.79
C ALA A 82 3.78 7.87 -10.67
N GLY A 83 3.16 9.03 -10.42
CA GLY A 83 2.12 9.19 -9.41
C GLY A 83 0.90 8.29 -9.64
N SER A 84 0.41 8.23 -10.88
CA SER A 84 -0.71 7.35 -11.22
C SER A 84 -0.37 5.87 -11.04
N GLN A 85 0.85 5.46 -11.41
CA GLN A 85 1.30 4.08 -11.25
C GLN A 85 1.51 3.73 -9.77
N ALA A 86 2.06 4.65 -8.97
CA ALA A 86 2.21 4.48 -7.51
C ALA A 86 0.87 4.20 -6.86
N GLN A 87 -0.08 5.11 -7.09
CA GLN A 87 -1.43 4.98 -6.55
C GLN A 87 -2.07 3.66 -6.98
N LYS A 88 -1.91 3.24 -8.25
CA LYS A 88 -2.43 1.96 -8.71
C LYS A 88 -1.80 0.80 -7.93
N TRP A 89 -0.48 0.75 -7.80
CA TRP A 89 0.20 -0.37 -7.15
C TRP A 89 -0.12 -0.47 -5.66
N ALA A 90 -0.18 0.67 -4.96
CA ALA A 90 -0.58 0.69 -3.56
C ALA A 90 -2.05 0.26 -3.38
N ASN A 91 -2.95 0.70 -4.27
CA ASN A 91 -4.34 0.23 -4.28
C ASN A 91 -4.44 -1.27 -4.58
N ASP A 92 -3.70 -1.78 -5.56
CA ASP A 92 -3.66 -3.21 -5.89
C ASP A 92 -3.15 -4.03 -4.68
N ALA A 93 -2.13 -3.54 -3.97
CA ALA A 93 -1.60 -4.18 -2.77
C ALA A 93 -2.63 -4.18 -1.62
N ALA A 94 -3.32 -3.06 -1.41
CA ALA A 94 -4.38 -2.95 -0.42
C ALA A 94 -5.54 -3.91 -0.72
N ILE A 95 -5.99 -3.99 -1.98
CA ILE A 95 -7.08 -4.89 -2.40
C ILE A 95 -6.69 -6.35 -2.21
N LYS A 96 -5.46 -6.75 -2.58
CA LYS A 96 -4.95 -8.10 -2.34
C LYS A 96 -4.89 -8.45 -0.84
N GLY A 97 -4.49 -7.49 -0.01
CA GLY A 97 -4.55 -7.65 1.44
C GLY A 97 -5.98 -7.89 1.94
N ILE A 98 -6.95 -7.14 1.42
CA ILE A 98 -8.38 -7.30 1.78
C ILE A 98 -8.90 -8.68 1.36
N GLU A 99 -8.53 -9.16 0.18
CA GLU A 99 -8.89 -10.50 -0.30
C GLU A 99 -8.36 -11.60 0.65
N LEU A 100 -7.09 -11.49 1.08
CA LEU A 100 -6.49 -12.43 2.02
C LEU A 100 -7.17 -12.37 3.39
N GLN A 101 -7.43 -11.17 3.91
CA GLN A 101 -8.14 -10.98 5.17
C GLN A 101 -9.55 -11.58 5.13
N GLN A 102 -10.27 -11.45 4.01
CA GLN A 102 -11.61 -12.04 3.87
C GLN A 102 -11.56 -13.57 3.91
N LYS A 103 -10.57 -14.19 3.24
CA LYS A 103 -10.37 -15.63 3.28
C LYS A 103 -10.09 -16.13 4.70
N GLN A 104 -9.26 -15.41 5.46
CA GLN A 104 -8.94 -15.76 6.84
C GLN A 104 -10.16 -15.63 7.76
N LEU A 105 -10.90 -14.52 7.68
CA LEU A 105 -12.12 -14.31 8.48
C LEU A 105 -13.15 -15.44 8.29
N LYS A 106 -13.25 -16.00 7.08
CA LYS A 106 -14.11 -17.16 6.81
C LYS A 106 -13.60 -18.42 7.52
N GLN A 107 -12.29 -18.67 7.48
CA GLN A 107 -11.69 -19.80 8.20
C GLN A 107 -11.86 -19.67 9.72
N ASP A 108 -11.65 -18.47 10.27
CA ASP A 108 -11.82 -18.21 11.69
C ASP A 108 -13.28 -18.46 12.14
N ALA A 109 -14.25 -18.03 11.34
CA ALA A 109 -15.67 -18.29 11.59
C ALA A 109 -15.98 -19.80 11.60
N ASP A 110 -15.48 -20.56 10.62
CA ASP A 110 -15.65 -22.01 10.56
C ASP A 110 -15.02 -22.71 11.77
N ASN A 111 -13.86 -22.22 12.25
CA ASN A 111 -13.18 -22.74 13.43
C ASN A 111 -13.94 -22.42 14.73
N LEU A 112 -14.52 -21.22 14.85
CA LEU A 112 -15.35 -20.85 16.01
C LEU A 112 -16.60 -21.72 16.12
N VAL A 113 -17.25 -22.04 15.01
CA VAL A 113 -18.41 -22.96 14.99
C VAL A 113 -18.01 -24.35 15.49
N LYS A 114 -16.86 -24.88 15.04
CA LYS A 114 -16.33 -26.16 15.52
C LYS A 114 -16.01 -26.12 17.02
N LEU A 115 -15.37 -25.04 17.48
CA LEU A 115 -15.04 -24.86 18.90
C LEU A 115 -16.30 -24.92 19.77
N GLN A 116 -17.37 -24.23 19.36
CA GLN A 116 -18.64 -24.24 20.08
C GLN A 116 -19.24 -25.64 20.19
N GLY A 117 -19.15 -26.46 19.13
CA GLY A 117 -19.65 -27.84 19.14
C GLY A 117 -18.78 -28.83 19.93
N SER A 118 -17.47 -28.59 20.03
CA SER A 118 -16.53 -29.49 20.71
C SER A 118 -16.55 -29.39 22.24
N VAL A 119 -17.15 -28.36 22.86
CA VAL A 119 -17.07 -28.16 24.32
C VAL A 119 -18.01 -29.09 25.13
N GLU A 120 -18.91 -29.82 24.47
CA GLU A 120 -19.99 -30.56 25.14
C GLU A 120 -19.59 -31.93 25.69
N SER A 121 -18.46 -32.53 25.26
CA SER A 121 -18.03 -33.88 25.68
C SER A 121 -16.60 -33.92 26.24
N ALA A 122 -16.27 -34.97 27.00
CA ALA A 122 -14.95 -35.12 27.63
C ALA A 122 -13.80 -35.28 26.62
N ASP A 123 -14.01 -36.03 25.53
CA ASP A 123 -13.07 -36.10 24.40
C ASP A 123 -12.99 -34.76 23.64
N GLY A 124 -14.12 -34.05 23.58
CA GLY A 124 -14.21 -32.72 22.99
C GLY A 124 -13.38 -31.66 23.75
N ARG A 125 -13.12 -31.84 25.05
CA ARG A 125 -12.26 -30.91 25.83
C ARG A 125 -10.81 -30.88 25.36
N MET A 126 -10.24 -32.02 24.97
CA MET A 126 -8.87 -32.07 24.44
C MET A 126 -8.80 -31.38 23.08
N GLN A 127 -9.78 -31.65 22.21
CA GLN A 127 -9.93 -30.97 20.92
C GLN A 127 -10.14 -29.47 21.10
N ALA A 128 -10.92 -29.05 22.10
CA ALA A 128 -11.16 -27.65 22.41
C ALA A 128 -9.90 -26.92 22.88
N ILE A 129 -9.03 -27.55 23.69
CA ILE A 129 -7.74 -26.95 24.09
C ILE A 129 -6.81 -26.78 22.87
N GLN A 130 -6.72 -27.79 22.00
CA GLN A 130 -5.92 -27.69 20.78
C GLN A 130 -6.43 -26.60 19.85
N LEU A 131 -7.75 -26.49 19.69
CA LEU A 131 -8.39 -25.47 18.88
C LEU A 131 -8.28 -24.07 19.52
N ALA A 132 -8.29 -23.96 20.84
CA ALA A 132 -8.05 -22.70 21.55
C ALA A 132 -6.61 -22.19 21.35
N ASN A 133 -5.61 -23.07 21.37
CA ASN A 133 -4.23 -22.70 21.04
C ASN A 133 -4.08 -22.26 19.57
N GLN A 134 -4.83 -22.88 18.65
CA GLN A 134 -4.89 -22.46 17.24
C GLN A 134 -5.51 -21.06 17.13
N LEU A 135 -6.63 -20.81 17.82
CA LEU A 135 -7.30 -19.51 17.84
C LEU A 135 -6.44 -18.40 18.45
N ALA A 136 -5.66 -18.71 19.49
CA ALA A 136 -4.69 -17.76 20.05
C ALA A 136 -3.58 -17.41 19.04
N SER A 137 -3.14 -18.38 18.23
CA SER A 137 -2.19 -18.15 17.14
C SER A 137 -2.83 -17.32 16.02
N GLU A 138 -4.10 -17.57 15.70
CA GLU A 138 -4.91 -16.74 14.78
C GLU A 138 -4.99 -15.29 15.21
N GLN A 139 -5.19 -14.98 16.48
CA GLN A 139 -5.19 -13.59 16.93
C GLN A 139 -3.87 -12.88 16.66
N ALA A 140 -2.72 -13.55 16.87
CA ALA A 140 -1.42 -12.96 16.58
C ALA A 140 -1.24 -12.71 15.07
N ALA A 141 -1.70 -13.65 14.24
CA ALA A 141 -1.68 -13.50 12.79
C ALA A 141 -2.62 -12.37 12.32
N GLN A 142 -3.86 -12.32 12.81
CA GLN A 142 -4.82 -11.26 12.51
C GLN A 142 -4.25 -9.88 12.84
N LEU A 143 -3.56 -9.71 13.97
CA LEU A 143 -2.91 -8.44 14.32
C LEU A 143 -1.82 -8.06 13.32
N MET A 144 -1.02 -9.03 12.86
CA MET A 144 -0.03 -8.78 11.80
C MET A 144 -0.71 -8.43 10.47
N GLN A 145 -1.81 -9.08 10.12
CA GLN A 145 -2.56 -8.78 8.90
C GLN A 145 -3.19 -7.39 8.93
N ILE A 146 -3.81 -7.01 10.05
CA ILE A 146 -4.32 -5.66 10.26
C ILE A 146 -3.18 -4.65 10.11
N ARG A 147 -2.00 -4.94 10.68
CA ARG A 147 -0.82 -4.08 10.52
C ARG A 147 -0.38 -3.99 9.04
N SER A 148 -0.38 -5.10 8.30
CA SER A 148 -0.08 -5.11 6.85
C SER A 148 -1.08 -4.27 6.04
N LEU A 149 -2.37 -4.44 6.32
CA LEU A 149 -3.45 -3.65 5.70
C LEU A 149 -3.31 -2.16 5.99
N LEU A 150 -3.03 -1.78 7.24
CA LEU A 150 -2.80 -0.39 7.62
C LEU A 150 -1.57 0.20 6.93
N LEU A 151 -0.49 -0.59 6.79
CA LEU A 151 0.69 -0.17 6.04
C LEU A 151 0.38 0.03 4.55
N ALA A 152 -0.38 -0.88 3.94
CA ALA A 152 -0.80 -0.76 2.54
C ALA A 152 -1.71 0.47 2.33
N GLN A 153 -2.65 0.72 3.25
CA GLN A 153 -3.49 1.92 3.23
C GLN A 153 -2.66 3.20 3.41
N GLN A 154 -1.71 3.20 4.34
CA GLN A 154 -0.81 4.33 4.56
C GLN A 154 0.06 4.60 3.34
N ALA A 155 0.58 3.54 2.68
CA ALA A 155 1.33 3.67 1.44
C ALA A 155 0.46 4.26 0.33
N ALA A 156 -0.77 3.79 0.15
CA ALA A 156 -1.69 4.32 -0.86
C ALA A 156 -2.03 5.80 -0.63
N GLU A 157 -2.21 6.20 0.62
CA GLU A 157 -2.46 7.61 0.95
C GLU A 157 -1.20 8.47 0.76
N VAL A 158 -0.02 8.00 1.16
CA VAL A 158 1.24 8.72 0.92
C VAL A 158 1.48 8.90 -0.58
N ASP A 159 1.28 7.85 -1.38
CA ASP A 159 1.43 7.91 -2.85
C ASP A 159 0.44 8.89 -3.48
N ARG A 160 -0.81 8.90 -3.00
CA ARG A 160 -1.82 9.88 -3.43
C ARG A 160 -1.41 11.30 -3.07
N LEU A 161 -1.04 11.54 -1.81
CA LEU A 161 -0.63 12.85 -1.32
C LEU A 161 0.62 13.36 -2.03
N GLN A 162 1.58 12.48 -2.33
CA GLN A 162 2.79 12.83 -3.07
C GLN A 162 2.45 13.25 -4.51
N ALA A 163 1.57 12.51 -5.19
CA ALA A 163 1.12 12.85 -6.53
C ALA A 163 0.31 14.16 -6.56
N ASP A 164 -0.55 14.39 -5.57
CA ASP A 164 -1.37 15.60 -5.46
C ASP A 164 -0.51 16.83 -5.12
N ALA A 165 0.42 16.73 -4.16
CA ALA A 165 1.36 17.80 -3.83
C ALA A 165 2.21 18.21 -5.04
N ASN A 166 2.62 17.25 -5.85
CA ASN A 166 3.36 17.48 -7.08
C ASN A 166 2.52 18.21 -8.15
N LYS A 167 1.24 17.82 -8.33
CA LYS A 167 0.31 18.54 -9.22
C LYS A 167 0.04 19.95 -8.73
N ASP A 168 -0.18 20.13 -7.43
CA ASP A 168 -0.39 21.44 -6.82
C ASP A 168 0.83 22.35 -7.00
N ALA A 169 2.03 21.80 -6.88
CA ALA A 169 3.27 22.51 -7.13
C ALA A 169 3.38 22.97 -8.59
N MET A 170 3.04 22.11 -9.56
CA MET A 170 2.97 22.50 -10.97
C MET A 170 1.92 23.60 -11.20
N ALA A 171 0.72 23.45 -10.64
CA ALA A 171 -0.38 24.40 -10.80
C ALA A 171 -0.03 25.78 -10.23
N LYS A 172 0.62 25.81 -9.06
CA LYS A 172 1.12 27.06 -8.46
C LYS A 172 2.16 27.73 -9.33
N ALA A 173 3.15 26.99 -9.84
CA ALA A 173 4.17 27.54 -10.74
C ALA A 173 3.55 28.07 -12.05
N ALA A 174 2.61 27.33 -12.63
CA ALA A 174 1.87 27.77 -13.81
C ALA A 174 1.05 29.04 -13.54
N HIS A 175 0.33 29.09 -12.42
CA HIS A 175 -0.48 30.23 -12.04
C HIS A 175 0.38 31.49 -11.84
N GLU A 176 1.47 31.37 -11.08
CA GLU A 176 2.41 32.47 -10.86
C GLU A 176 2.96 33.05 -12.16
N GLN A 177 3.17 32.20 -13.16
CA GLN A 177 3.70 32.63 -14.46
C GLN A 177 2.61 33.25 -15.34
N ALA A 178 1.39 32.70 -15.32
CA ALA A 178 0.24 33.29 -16.00
C ALA A 178 -0.06 34.72 -15.49
N ILE A 179 0.05 34.97 -14.18
CA ILE A 179 -0.18 36.31 -13.60
C ILE A 179 1.04 37.24 -13.69
N ARG A 180 2.24 36.71 -13.94
CA ARG A 180 3.44 37.52 -14.26
C ARG A 180 3.38 38.10 -15.67
N GLY A 181 2.53 37.56 -16.54
CA GLY A 181 2.22 38.14 -17.84
C GLY A 181 1.78 39.59 -17.69
N GLN A 182 2.60 40.52 -18.17
CA GLN A 182 2.26 41.93 -18.25
C GLN A 182 0.98 42.07 -19.09
N PHE A 183 0.01 42.85 -18.61
CA PHE A 183 -1.13 43.29 -19.40
C PHE A 183 -0.60 44.08 -20.62
N GLU A 184 -0.43 43.42 -21.76
CA GLU A 184 -0.25 44.13 -23.02
C GLU A 184 -1.60 44.62 -23.52
N LYS A 185 -1.69 45.94 -23.75
CA LYS A 185 -2.90 46.58 -24.25
C LYS A 185 -3.19 45.98 -25.63
N SER A 186 -4.37 45.38 -25.82
CA SER A 186 -4.78 44.86 -27.13
C SER A 186 -4.66 45.95 -28.20
N ASP A 187 -4.21 45.57 -29.40
CA ASP A 187 -4.15 46.49 -30.52
C ASP A 187 -5.47 47.23 -30.71
N ARG A 188 -5.38 48.54 -30.92
CA ARG A 188 -6.56 49.39 -31.06
C ARG A 188 -7.25 49.02 -32.36
N ILE A 189 -8.35 48.28 -32.26
CA ILE A 189 -9.25 48.05 -33.39
C ILE A 189 -9.85 49.40 -33.78
N VAL A 190 -9.47 49.90 -34.96
CA VAL A 190 -10.08 51.09 -35.57
C VAL A 190 -11.23 50.59 -36.43
N TRP A 191 -12.44 51.01 -36.09
CA TRP A 191 -13.69 50.72 -36.83
C TRP A 191 -13.84 51.64 -38.04
#